data_AF-D3E216-F1
#
_entry.id   AF-D3E216-F1
#
_cell.length_a   1.000
_cell.length_b   1.000
_cell.length_c   1.000
_cell.angle_alpha   90.00
_cell.angle_beta   90.00
_cell.angle_gamma   90.00
#
_symmetry.space_group_name_H-M   'P 1'
#
loop_
_entity.id
_entity.type
_entity.pdbx_description
1 polymer ?
#
loop_
_entity_poly.entity_id
_entity_poly.type
_entity_poly.pdbx_seq_one_letter_code
_entity_poly.pdbx_strand_id
1 'polypeptide(L)'
;MTKLIKREVKREYNEESPLKLKIANAISTFTNPPIICIPLFLLISFVLASNGNPFSSSFSFDWMLFAKCEIISLVFASVLPMAIIIYWAKKLNTDKDISNREDRFIPLIVGVLSYLIGFVISFFFELPNFLTILLLCYAVNTFIVMLITSLWKISIHTTGLSGPVAALIMLLGPIGALFGLLYPVLIWSRVTLKKHTMAQAIAGGIFGFVFTVGESYLYMRLFKMSVPGLVPLAECFWIIFALVACPIVLGICGLLEKRGIESVIRAKLFHLLAFIGFAAFYFYGPSSAVLILILSAIVSVLVTIFAGDTFSWYKGISRGLERENLSIVLSLACGLIWIYVAMNYFNIESAIIATIIVAFVGAIAEPVAIKYARYKFPMKSLLGNDGNKSIESSVVALIVTMIILLLFTQNVFVSIAVGLLVCLIETFVPKELENLVIPVACAIILGFLLHY
;
A
#
# COMPACT_ATOMS: atom_id res chain seq x y z
N MET A 1 30.22 32.88 11.83
CA MET A 1 28.78 33.25 11.76
C MET A 1 28.05 32.55 10.60
N THR A 2 28.57 32.57 9.37
CA THR A 2 27.90 32.05 8.16
C THR A 2 27.64 30.53 8.13
N LYS A 3 28.45 29.71 8.80
CA LYS A 3 28.24 28.25 8.94
C LYS A 3 27.20 27.88 10.00
N LEU A 4 27.04 28.70 11.04
CA LEU A 4 26.03 28.51 12.09
C LEU A 4 24.65 28.94 11.57
N ILE A 5 24.58 30.10 10.90
CA ILE A 5 23.35 30.58 10.24
C ILE A 5 22.89 29.59 9.15
N LYS A 6 23.78 29.07 8.30
CA LYS A 6 23.41 28.01 7.34
C LYS A 6 22.96 26.69 8.01
N ARG A 7 23.40 26.41 9.24
CA ARG A 7 22.96 25.24 10.01
C ARG A 7 21.62 25.50 10.72
N GLU A 8 21.39 26.70 11.21
CA GLU A 8 20.13 27.12 11.86
C GLU A 8 19.01 27.29 10.84
N VAL A 9 19.25 27.94 9.70
CA VAL A 9 18.28 28.03 8.58
C VAL A 9 17.96 26.64 8.02
N LYS A 10 18.94 25.72 7.99
CA LYS A 10 18.71 24.32 7.58
C LYS A 10 18.01 23.48 8.66
N ARG A 11 18.03 23.89 9.94
CA ARG A 11 17.26 23.27 11.03
C ARG A 11 15.80 23.73 10.99
N GLU A 12 15.55 25.03 10.79
CA GLU A 12 14.21 25.62 10.69
C GLU A 12 13.37 25.01 9.54
N TYR A 13 14.01 24.65 8.43
CA TYR A 13 13.34 24.02 7.28
C TYR A 13 13.22 22.47 7.35
N ASN A 14 13.79 21.80 8.36
CA ASN A 14 13.80 20.32 8.45
C ASN A 14 13.05 19.75 9.65
N GLU A 15 12.41 20.60 10.47
CA GLU A 15 11.61 20.13 11.59
C GLU A 15 10.14 19.99 11.17
N GLU A 16 9.64 18.75 11.29
CA GLU A 16 8.23 18.44 11.10
C GLU A 16 7.34 19.29 12.01
N SER A 17 6.20 19.72 11.48
CA SER A 17 5.25 20.56 12.22
C SER A 17 4.89 19.91 13.58
N PRO A 18 4.82 20.68 14.69
CA PRO A 18 4.42 20.15 15.99
C PRO A 18 3.08 19.42 15.96
N LEU A 19 2.14 19.86 15.12
CA LEU A 19 0.85 19.20 14.93
C LEU A 19 1.01 17.82 14.26
N LYS A 20 1.81 17.73 13.19
CA LYS A 20 2.09 16.46 12.49
C LYS A 20 2.75 15.46 13.43
N LEU A 21 3.70 15.90 14.26
CA LEU A 21 4.34 15.05 15.27
C LEU A 21 3.34 14.56 16.33
N LYS A 22 2.40 15.41 16.78
CA LYS A 22 1.31 14.98 17.68
C LYS A 22 0.42 13.92 17.04
N ILE A 23 0.00 14.13 15.79
CA ILE A 23 -0.82 13.17 15.03
C ILE A 23 -0.06 11.85 14.84
N ALA A 24 1.21 11.91 14.44
CA ALA A 24 2.05 10.73 14.26
C ALA A 24 2.19 9.94 15.57
N ASN A 25 2.39 10.62 16.71
CA ASN A 25 2.45 9.98 18.03
C ASN A 25 1.11 9.35 18.44
N ALA A 26 -0.02 10.01 18.15
CA ALA A 26 -1.34 9.47 18.42
C ALA A 26 -1.58 8.16 17.63
N ILE A 27 -1.30 8.17 16.32
CA ILE A 27 -1.35 6.97 15.48
C ILE A 27 -0.43 5.89 16.02
N SER A 28 0.83 6.22 16.34
CA SER A 28 1.78 5.24 16.86
C SER A 28 1.34 4.63 18.19
N THR A 29 0.69 5.41 19.05
CA THR A 29 0.18 4.91 20.34
C THR A 29 -1.01 4.00 20.14
N PHE A 30 -1.98 4.41 19.31
CA PHE A 30 -3.16 3.61 19.00
C PHE A 30 -2.81 2.30 18.28
N THR A 31 -1.82 2.34 17.39
CA THR A 31 -1.33 1.19 16.61
C THR A 31 -0.26 0.38 17.32
N ASN A 32 0.00 0.65 18.60
CA ASN A 32 0.88 -0.20 19.39
C ASN A 32 0.32 -1.63 19.40
N PRO A 33 1.12 -2.69 19.13
CA PRO A 33 0.61 -4.03 18.87
C PRO A 33 -0.45 -4.53 19.86
N PRO A 34 -0.25 -4.47 21.19
CA PRO A 34 -1.27 -4.96 22.13
C PRO A 34 -2.51 -4.05 22.23
N ILE A 35 -2.44 -2.78 21.80
CA ILE A 35 -3.60 -1.87 21.79
C ILE A 35 -4.45 -2.12 20.55
N ILE A 36 -3.83 -2.17 19.37
CA ILE A 36 -4.55 -2.38 18.11
C ILE A 36 -5.13 -3.80 18.01
N CYS A 37 -4.54 -4.77 18.71
CA CYS A 37 -5.10 -6.11 18.82
C CYS A 37 -6.48 -6.10 19.49
N ILE A 38 -6.77 -5.20 20.44
CA ILE A 38 -8.08 -5.18 21.14
C ILE A 38 -9.25 -5.05 20.15
N PRO A 39 -9.39 -3.97 19.35
CA PRO A 39 -10.53 -3.84 18.44
C PRO A 39 -10.51 -4.87 17.31
N LEU A 40 -9.34 -5.34 16.88
CA LEU A 40 -9.25 -6.30 15.77
C LEU A 40 -9.59 -7.73 16.21
N PHE A 41 -9.14 -8.16 17.39
CA PHE A 41 -9.55 -9.45 17.97
C PHE A 41 -11.00 -9.42 18.42
N LEU A 42 -11.52 -8.29 18.91
CA LEU A 42 -12.95 -8.13 19.15
C LEU A 42 -13.78 -8.43 17.89
N LEU A 43 -13.34 -7.90 16.74
CA LEU A 43 -13.99 -8.17 15.47
C LEU A 43 -13.82 -9.63 15.02
N ILE A 44 -12.63 -10.22 15.19
CA ILE A 44 -12.40 -11.65 14.91
C ILE A 44 -13.32 -12.52 15.78
N SER A 45 -13.36 -12.28 17.09
CA SER A 45 -14.24 -12.97 18.04
C SER A 45 -15.71 -12.83 17.64
N PHE A 46 -16.12 -11.62 17.22
CA PHE A 46 -17.48 -11.36 16.74
C PHE A 46 -17.82 -12.19 15.49
N VAL A 47 -16.91 -12.23 14.51
CA VAL A 47 -17.10 -13.02 13.28
C VAL A 47 -17.15 -14.51 13.59
N LEU A 48 -16.28 -15.01 14.47
CA LEU A 48 -16.27 -16.42 14.86
C LEU A 48 -17.52 -16.86 15.63
N ALA A 49 -18.16 -15.94 16.36
CA ALA A 49 -19.40 -16.19 17.08
C ALA A 49 -20.67 -15.98 16.24
N SER A 50 -20.52 -15.45 15.03
CA SER A 50 -21.62 -15.15 14.12
C SER A 50 -21.89 -16.33 13.17
N ASN A 51 -23.15 -16.74 13.04
CA ASN A 51 -23.60 -17.71 12.06
C ASN A 51 -24.61 -17.04 11.10
N GLY A 52 -24.32 -17.10 9.80
CA GLY A 52 -25.14 -16.47 8.76
C GLY A 52 -24.84 -14.97 8.57
N ASN A 53 -25.54 -14.35 7.61
CA ASN A 53 -25.38 -12.91 7.34
C ASN A 53 -26.16 -12.10 8.39
N PRO A 54 -25.57 -11.06 9.03
CA PRO A 54 -26.24 -10.22 10.02
C PRO A 54 -27.58 -9.60 9.60
N PHE A 55 -27.80 -9.44 8.29
CA PHE A 55 -29.03 -8.90 7.72
C PHE A 55 -30.00 -9.98 7.21
N SER A 56 -29.67 -11.25 7.40
CA SER A 56 -30.53 -12.39 7.03
C SER A 56 -31.35 -12.86 8.24
N SER A 57 -32.56 -13.37 7.97
CA SER A 57 -33.43 -13.97 8.99
C SER A 57 -32.84 -15.23 9.64
N SER A 58 -31.78 -15.81 9.06
CA SER A 58 -31.05 -16.96 9.60
C SER A 58 -29.84 -16.57 10.48
N PHE A 59 -29.65 -15.28 10.76
CA PHE A 59 -28.56 -14.83 11.63
C PHE A 59 -28.74 -15.35 13.06
N SER A 60 -27.68 -15.95 13.60
CA SER A 60 -27.59 -16.29 15.02
C SER A 60 -26.22 -15.90 15.56
N PHE A 61 -26.17 -15.56 16.85
CA PHE A 61 -24.95 -15.12 17.51
C PHE A 61 -24.76 -15.88 18.82
N ASP A 62 -23.61 -16.54 18.96
CA ASP A 62 -23.25 -17.26 20.18
C ASP A 62 -22.48 -16.34 21.15
N TRP A 63 -23.22 -15.72 22.08
CA TRP A 63 -22.66 -14.84 23.11
C TRP A 63 -21.62 -15.52 24.00
N MET A 64 -21.76 -16.81 24.27
CA MET A 64 -20.84 -17.54 25.13
C MET A 64 -19.53 -17.82 24.39
N LEU A 65 -19.61 -18.23 23.13
CA LEU A 65 -18.43 -18.41 22.27
C LEU A 65 -17.68 -17.08 22.09
N PHE A 66 -18.41 -16.00 21.81
CA PHE A 66 -17.85 -14.66 21.72
C PHE A 66 -17.07 -14.29 22.98
N ALA A 67 -17.68 -14.44 24.16
CA ALA A 67 -17.04 -14.12 25.43
C ALA A 67 -15.79 -14.96 25.68
N LYS A 68 -15.82 -16.27 25.38
CA LYS A 68 -14.66 -17.16 25.51
C LYS A 68 -13.51 -16.73 24.59
N CYS A 69 -13.80 -16.52 23.30
CA CYS A 69 -12.82 -16.06 22.32
C CYS A 69 -12.21 -14.72 22.73
N GLU A 70 -13.05 -13.78 23.16
CA GLU A 70 -12.62 -12.43 23.49
C GLU A 70 -11.78 -12.39 24.78
N ILE A 71 -12.18 -13.11 25.84
CA ILE A 71 -11.40 -13.16 27.08
C ILE A 71 -10.00 -13.72 26.82
N ILE A 72 -9.91 -14.82 26.07
CA ILE A 72 -8.61 -15.43 25.74
C ILE A 72 -7.77 -14.48 24.88
N SER A 73 -8.36 -13.90 23.83
CA SER A 73 -7.65 -12.97 22.95
C SER A 73 -7.19 -11.71 23.70
N LEU A 74 -8.07 -11.10 24.50
CA LEU A 74 -7.78 -9.91 25.29
C LEU A 74 -6.64 -10.17 26.28
N VAL A 75 -6.71 -11.27 27.04
CA VAL A 75 -5.72 -11.58 28.06
C VAL A 75 -4.36 -11.88 27.43
N PHE A 76 -4.31 -12.82 26.48
CA PHE A 76 -3.05 -13.36 25.97
C PHE A 76 -2.45 -12.57 24.82
N ALA A 77 -3.26 -11.86 24.02
CA ALA A 77 -2.75 -11.06 22.91
C ALA A 77 -2.59 -9.56 23.23
N SER A 78 -3.27 -9.06 24.27
CA SER A 78 -3.28 -7.63 24.58
C SER A 78 -2.80 -7.31 26.00
N VAL A 79 -3.53 -7.75 27.03
CA VAL A 79 -3.31 -7.33 28.43
C VAL A 79 -1.96 -7.80 28.96
N LEU A 80 -1.65 -9.10 28.84
CA LEU A 80 -0.37 -9.63 29.32
C LEU A 80 0.81 -9.00 28.57
N PRO A 81 0.90 -9.05 27.22
CA PRO A 81 1.99 -8.39 26.50
C PRO A 81 2.15 -6.90 26.85
N MET A 82 1.05 -6.16 26.99
CA MET A 82 1.10 -4.75 27.37
C MET A 82 1.62 -4.54 28.79
N ALA A 83 1.14 -5.32 29.77
CA ALA A 83 1.57 -5.20 31.15
C ALA A 83 3.09 -5.40 31.27
N ILE A 84 3.63 -6.38 30.53
CA ILE A 84 5.07 -6.65 30.47
C ILE A 84 5.84 -5.52 29.78
N ILE A 85 5.36 -4.99 28.66
CA ILE A 85 5.99 -3.84 27.99
C ILE A 85 6.04 -2.63 28.93
N ILE A 86 4.95 -2.32 29.64
CA ILE A 86 4.90 -1.19 30.59
C ILE A 86 5.86 -1.42 31.75
N TYR A 87 5.87 -2.62 32.34
CA TYR A 87 6.77 -2.97 33.43
C TYR A 87 8.24 -2.84 33.00
N TRP A 88 8.60 -3.38 31.83
CA TRP A 88 9.96 -3.38 31.35
C TRP A 88 10.43 -1.98 30.91
N ALA A 89 9.57 -1.21 30.26
CA ALA A 89 9.86 0.18 29.90
C ALA A 89 10.13 1.05 31.15
N LYS A 90 9.35 0.87 32.22
CA LYS A 90 9.60 1.51 33.52
C LYS A 90 10.93 1.07 34.14
N LYS A 91 11.23 -0.23 34.11
CA LYS A 91 12.48 -0.77 34.66
C LYS A 91 13.72 -0.20 33.97
N LEU A 92 13.64 0.07 32.67
CA LEU A 92 14.75 0.58 31.85
C LEU A 92 14.75 2.10 31.69
N ASN A 93 13.81 2.84 32.29
CA ASN A 93 13.61 4.28 32.07
C ASN A 93 13.55 4.67 30.58
N THR A 94 12.91 3.84 29.76
CA THR A 94 12.76 4.03 28.31
C THR A 94 11.31 4.25 27.92
N ASP A 95 11.09 4.72 26.69
CA ASP A 95 9.76 4.78 26.09
C ASP A 95 9.16 3.38 25.84
N LYS A 96 7.82 3.31 25.71
CA LYS A 96 7.07 2.06 25.46
C LYS A 96 7.45 1.36 24.16
N ASP A 97 8.17 2.04 23.27
CA ASP A 97 8.70 1.52 22.02
C ASP A 97 9.99 0.70 22.20
N ILE A 98 10.58 0.73 23.41
CA ILE A 98 11.86 0.11 23.79
C ILE A 98 12.85 0.29 22.63
N SER A 99 13.27 1.54 22.43
CA SER A 99 13.90 1.98 21.18
C SER A 99 15.19 1.22 20.82
N ASN A 100 15.89 0.70 21.83
CA ASN A 100 17.08 -0.15 21.71
C ASN A 100 16.68 -1.61 21.42
N ARG A 101 17.34 -2.22 20.42
CA ARG A 101 17.04 -3.60 20.01
C ARG A 101 17.39 -4.63 21.09
N GLU A 102 18.48 -4.40 21.83
CA GLU A 102 19.03 -5.33 22.84
C GLU A 102 18.07 -5.47 24.03
N ASP A 103 17.32 -4.41 24.33
CA ASP A 103 16.35 -4.37 25.42
C ASP A 103 15.01 -5.04 25.08
N ARG A 104 14.78 -5.42 23.80
CA ARG A 104 13.51 -6.01 23.33
C ARG A 104 13.40 -7.51 23.54
N PHE A 105 14.52 -8.20 23.76
CA PHE A 105 14.56 -9.66 23.79
C PHE A 105 13.62 -10.24 24.86
N ILE A 106 13.70 -9.73 26.10
CA ILE A 106 12.88 -10.21 27.22
C ILE A 106 11.39 -9.94 27.00
N PRO A 107 10.94 -8.71 26.67
CA PRO A 107 9.54 -8.46 26.33
C PRO A 107 8.99 -9.36 25.21
N LEU A 108 9.80 -9.65 24.18
CA LEU A 108 9.40 -10.50 23.07
C LEU A 108 9.26 -11.97 23.49
N ILE A 109 10.19 -12.53 24.28
CA ILE A 109 10.06 -13.89 24.82
C ILE A 109 8.78 -14.03 25.64
N VAL A 110 8.50 -13.06 26.51
CA VAL A 110 7.30 -13.11 27.33
C VAL A 110 6.05 -13.01 26.46
N GLY A 111 6.08 -12.20 25.39
CA GLY A 111 5.04 -12.18 24.36
C GLY A 111 4.83 -13.56 23.75
N VAL A 112 5.89 -14.22 23.28
CA VAL A 112 5.83 -15.59 22.73
C VAL A 112 5.18 -16.56 23.71
N LEU A 113 5.62 -16.56 24.98
CA LEU A 113 5.05 -17.43 26.01
C LEU A 113 3.57 -17.12 26.27
N SER A 114 3.18 -15.84 26.30
CA SER A 114 1.78 -15.42 26.44
C SER A 114 0.92 -16.00 25.32
N TYR A 115 1.35 -15.87 24.06
CA TYR A 115 0.63 -16.44 22.92
C TYR A 115 0.57 -17.97 22.95
N LEU A 116 1.66 -18.64 23.34
CA LEU A 116 1.68 -20.11 23.48
C LEU A 116 0.73 -20.61 24.57
N ILE A 117 0.67 -19.93 25.72
CA ILE A 117 -0.28 -20.28 26.78
C ILE A 117 -1.72 -20.08 26.28
N GLY A 118 -1.99 -18.97 25.60
CA GLY A 118 -3.28 -18.72 24.97
C GLY A 118 -3.67 -19.79 23.95
N PHE A 119 -2.73 -20.22 23.09
CA PHE A 119 -2.91 -21.34 22.17
C PHE A 119 -3.26 -22.64 22.89
N VAL A 120 -2.48 -23.03 23.91
CA VAL A 120 -2.68 -24.26 24.67
C VAL A 120 -4.05 -24.26 25.36
N ILE A 121 -4.42 -23.15 25.99
CA ILE A 121 -5.75 -23.00 26.61
C ILE A 121 -6.84 -23.09 25.54
N SER A 122 -6.71 -22.38 24.42
CA SER A 122 -7.72 -22.44 23.34
C SER A 122 -7.91 -23.85 22.80
N PHE A 123 -6.82 -24.61 22.68
CA PHE A 123 -6.84 -26.01 22.25
C PHE A 123 -7.57 -26.91 23.26
N PHE A 124 -7.25 -26.82 24.56
CA PHE A 124 -7.88 -27.64 25.60
C PHE A 124 -9.36 -27.29 25.85
N PHE A 125 -9.75 -26.03 25.68
CA PHE A 125 -11.13 -25.58 25.82
C PHE A 125 -11.95 -25.68 24.52
N GLU A 126 -11.39 -26.31 23.47
CA GLU A 126 -12.04 -26.54 22.18
C GLU A 126 -12.61 -25.25 21.56
N LEU A 127 -11.86 -24.14 21.70
CA LEU A 127 -12.22 -22.88 21.04
C LEU A 127 -12.08 -23.02 19.51
N PRO A 128 -12.69 -22.12 18.72
CA PRO A 128 -12.67 -22.22 17.27
C PRO A 128 -11.27 -22.40 16.74
N ASN A 129 -11.07 -23.42 15.89
CA ASN A 129 -9.80 -23.78 15.28
C ASN A 129 -9.03 -22.56 14.73
N PHE A 130 -9.76 -21.61 14.15
CA PHE A 130 -9.19 -20.37 13.63
C PHE A 130 -8.47 -19.54 14.70
N LEU A 131 -9.10 -19.30 15.86
CA LEU A 131 -8.50 -18.53 16.96
C LEU A 131 -7.31 -19.27 17.54
N THR A 132 -7.45 -20.58 17.77
CA THR A 132 -6.38 -21.44 18.29
C THR A 132 -5.14 -21.34 17.39
N ILE A 133 -5.30 -21.56 16.08
CA ILE A 133 -4.21 -21.46 15.11
C ILE A 133 -3.63 -20.04 15.06
N LEU A 134 -4.47 -19.00 15.12
CA LEU A 134 -4.02 -17.62 15.09
C LEU A 134 -3.09 -17.29 16.27
N LEU A 135 -3.39 -17.78 17.48
CA LEU A 135 -2.51 -17.61 18.64
C LEU A 135 -1.17 -18.31 18.47
N LEU A 136 -1.15 -19.49 17.83
CA LEU A 136 0.11 -20.15 17.47
C LEU A 136 0.90 -19.34 16.44
N CYS A 137 0.25 -18.80 15.40
CA CYS A 137 0.89 -17.91 14.43
C CYS A 137 1.49 -16.69 15.13
N TYR A 138 0.81 -16.08 16.12
CA TYR A 138 1.37 -14.95 16.87
C TYR A 138 2.59 -15.32 17.68
N ALA A 139 2.60 -16.50 18.32
CA ALA A 139 3.77 -17.00 19.02
C ALA A 139 4.97 -17.16 18.06
N VAL A 140 4.77 -17.87 16.94
CA VAL A 140 5.82 -18.14 15.96
C VAL A 140 6.30 -16.86 15.27
N ASN A 141 5.38 -15.98 14.85
CA ASN A 141 5.73 -14.70 14.26
C ASN A 141 6.49 -13.79 15.21
N THR A 142 6.09 -13.73 16.48
CA THR A 142 6.82 -12.94 17.49
C THR A 142 8.22 -13.50 17.73
N PHE A 143 8.36 -14.83 17.73
CA PHE A 143 9.66 -15.49 17.82
C PHE A 143 10.55 -15.18 16.61
N ILE A 144 10.02 -15.24 15.39
CA ILE A 144 10.76 -14.89 14.17
C ILE A 144 11.13 -13.39 14.18
N VAL A 145 10.23 -12.50 14.58
CA VAL A 145 10.51 -11.06 14.73
C VAL A 145 11.63 -10.81 15.74
N MET A 146 11.67 -11.57 16.84
CA MET A 146 12.76 -11.51 17.81
C MET A 146 14.09 -11.88 17.18
N LEU A 147 14.14 -12.98 16.40
CA LEU A 147 15.35 -13.38 15.66
C LEU A 147 15.78 -12.31 14.65
N ILE A 148 14.84 -11.80 13.84
CA ILE A 148 15.14 -10.75 12.85
C ILE A 148 15.65 -9.49 13.54
N THR A 149 15.01 -9.05 14.63
CA THR A 149 15.35 -7.80 15.34
C THR A 149 16.76 -7.83 15.94
N SER A 150 17.32 -9.02 16.20
CA SER A 150 18.73 -9.16 16.62
C SER A 150 19.72 -8.69 15.54
N LEU A 151 19.35 -8.84 14.26
CA LEU A 151 20.18 -8.48 13.11
C LEU A 151 19.74 -7.15 12.46
N TRP A 152 18.43 -6.94 12.29
CA TRP A 152 17.86 -5.80 11.57
C TRP A 152 16.54 -5.34 12.21
N LYS A 153 16.41 -4.04 12.51
CA LYS A 153 15.29 -3.44 13.26
C LYS A 153 13.98 -3.39 12.46
N ILE A 154 13.36 -4.54 12.23
CA ILE A 154 12.02 -4.67 11.63
C ILE A 154 10.97 -3.96 12.49
N SER A 155 9.92 -3.43 11.86
CA SER A 155 8.91 -2.67 12.59
C SER A 155 7.81 -3.56 13.18
N ILE A 156 7.95 -3.84 14.48
CA ILE A 156 6.98 -4.60 15.28
C ILE A 156 5.57 -3.97 15.22
N HIS A 157 5.47 -2.63 15.12
CA HIS A 157 4.17 -1.96 15.00
C HIS A 157 3.46 -2.33 13.70
N THR A 158 4.17 -2.28 12.56
CA THR A 158 3.57 -2.68 11.28
C THR A 158 3.27 -4.17 11.23
N THR A 159 4.12 -5.01 11.82
CA THR A 159 3.86 -6.45 11.96
C THR A 159 2.62 -6.71 12.80
N GLY A 160 2.52 -6.05 13.96
CA GLY A 160 1.40 -6.17 14.89
C GLY A 160 0.06 -5.67 14.35
N LEU A 161 0.06 -4.70 13.43
CA LEU A 161 -1.13 -4.34 12.67
C LEU A 161 -1.47 -5.40 11.60
N SER A 162 -0.47 -5.86 10.85
CA SER A 162 -0.69 -6.74 9.69
C SER A 162 -1.17 -8.15 10.04
N GLY A 163 -0.77 -8.72 11.18
CA GLY A 163 -1.22 -10.05 11.61
C GLY A 163 -2.74 -10.16 11.82
N PRO A 164 -3.36 -9.35 12.69
CA PRO A 164 -4.81 -9.40 12.89
C PRO A 164 -5.58 -8.96 11.64
N VAL A 165 -5.05 -8.04 10.84
CA VAL A 165 -5.66 -7.68 9.55
C VAL A 165 -5.59 -8.86 8.56
N ALA A 166 -4.49 -9.61 8.50
CA ALA A 166 -4.41 -10.83 7.71
C ALA A 166 -5.46 -11.85 8.13
N ALA A 167 -5.67 -12.03 9.44
CA ALA A 167 -6.73 -12.89 9.95
C ALA A 167 -8.13 -12.42 9.52
N LEU A 168 -8.39 -11.11 9.56
CA LEU A 168 -9.63 -10.53 9.04
C LEU A 168 -9.78 -10.71 7.53
N ILE A 169 -8.70 -10.63 6.74
CA ILE A 169 -8.73 -10.93 5.30
C ILE A 169 -9.11 -12.40 5.07
N MET A 170 -8.58 -13.33 5.86
CA MET A 170 -8.95 -14.74 5.74
C MET A 170 -10.44 -14.99 6.06
N LEU A 171 -11.01 -14.26 7.02
CA LEU A 171 -12.40 -14.41 7.45
C LEU A 171 -13.41 -13.63 6.59
N LEU A 172 -13.03 -12.43 6.13
CA LEU A 172 -13.95 -11.45 5.54
C LEU A 172 -13.52 -10.96 4.15
N GLY A 173 -12.40 -11.44 3.61
CA GLY A 173 -11.87 -11.07 2.30
C GLY A 173 -11.62 -9.56 2.17
N PRO A 174 -12.17 -8.91 1.13
CA PRO A 174 -11.93 -7.48 0.90
C PRO A 174 -12.46 -6.60 2.04
N ILE A 175 -13.50 -7.02 2.77
CA ILE A 175 -14.01 -6.26 3.93
C ILE A 175 -12.96 -6.24 5.04
N GLY A 176 -12.31 -7.38 5.31
CA GLY A 176 -11.21 -7.47 6.26
C GLY A 176 -9.99 -6.63 5.84
N ALA A 177 -9.75 -6.51 4.54
CA ALA A 177 -8.67 -5.71 3.99
C ALA A 177 -8.84 -4.19 4.21
N LEU A 178 -10.06 -3.70 4.47
CA LEU A 178 -10.29 -2.27 4.76
C LEU A 178 -9.53 -1.82 6.01
N PHE A 179 -9.38 -2.69 7.02
CA PHE A 179 -8.56 -2.40 8.20
C PHE A 179 -7.07 -2.28 7.85
N GLY A 180 -6.64 -2.94 6.76
CA GLY A 180 -5.30 -2.83 6.19
C GLY A 180 -5.00 -1.47 5.58
N LEU A 181 -5.99 -0.63 5.29
CA LEU A 181 -5.78 0.74 4.82
C LEU A 181 -5.10 1.63 5.88
N LEU A 182 -5.08 1.21 7.15
CA LEU A 182 -4.29 1.86 8.19
C LEU A 182 -2.78 1.68 8.02
N TYR A 183 -2.35 0.69 7.22
CA TYR A 183 -0.95 0.37 6.99
C TYR A 183 -0.10 1.52 6.41
N PRO A 184 -0.48 2.19 5.30
CA PRO A 184 0.25 3.37 4.80
C PRO A 184 0.29 4.52 5.82
N VAL A 185 -0.78 4.73 6.59
CA VAL A 185 -0.85 5.75 7.66
C VAL A 185 0.16 5.42 8.77
N LEU A 186 0.26 4.15 9.14
CA LEU A 186 1.21 3.67 10.14
C LEU A 186 2.66 3.80 9.66
N ILE A 187 2.95 3.48 8.39
CA ILE A 187 4.27 3.67 7.80
C ILE A 187 4.71 5.13 7.95
N TRP A 188 3.84 6.07 7.57
CA TRP A 188 4.10 7.50 7.74
C TRP A 188 4.42 7.85 9.20
N SER A 189 3.56 7.45 10.13
CA SER A 189 3.77 7.71 11.57
C SER A 189 5.15 7.22 12.05
N ARG A 190 5.54 5.97 11.74
CA ARG A 190 6.81 5.40 12.22
C ARG A 190 8.04 6.05 11.61
N VAL A 191 7.96 6.47 10.34
CA VAL A 191 9.05 7.14 9.64
C VAL A 191 9.19 8.60 10.07
N THR A 192 8.08 9.32 10.21
CA THR A 192 8.05 10.72 10.68
C THR A 192 8.54 10.84 12.13
N LEU A 193 8.18 9.89 13.00
CA LEU A 193 8.74 9.81 14.36
C LEU A 193 10.20 9.30 14.41
N LYS A 194 10.81 9.05 13.25
CA LYS A 194 12.19 8.54 13.11
C LYS A 194 12.44 7.24 13.88
N LYS A 195 11.39 6.45 14.10
CA LYS A 195 11.48 5.16 14.82
C LYS A 195 11.97 4.04 13.91
N HIS A 196 11.64 4.11 12.62
CA HIS A 196 12.03 3.14 11.60
C HIS A 196 12.31 3.82 10.26
N THR A 197 13.09 3.14 9.42
CA THR A 197 13.20 3.50 8.00
C THR A 197 12.00 2.99 7.22
N MET A 198 11.80 3.52 6.01
CA MET A 198 10.74 3.08 5.10
C MET A 198 10.80 1.56 4.83
N ALA A 199 12.00 1.04 4.56
CA ALA A 199 12.20 -0.40 4.32
C ALA A 199 11.84 -1.25 5.55
N GLN A 200 12.18 -0.79 6.76
CA GLN A 200 11.85 -1.49 8.01
C GLN A 200 10.35 -1.53 8.30
N ALA A 201 9.62 -0.44 8.00
CA ALA A 201 8.18 -0.36 8.15
C ALA A 201 7.45 -1.20 7.09
N ILE A 202 7.92 -1.13 5.84
CA ILE A 202 7.32 -1.92 4.74
C ILE A 202 7.55 -3.42 4.99
N ALA A 203 8.79 -3.83 5.27
CA ALA A 203 9.11 -5.24 5.53
C ALA A 203 8.34 -5.81 6.73
N GLY A 204 8.14 -5.02 7.79
CA GLY A 204 7.39 -5.46 8.97
C GLY A 204 5.93 -5.82 8.65
N GLY A 205 5.25 -5.00 7.85
CA GLY A 205 3.88 -5.28 7.41
C GLY A 205 3.80 -6.47 6.44
N ILE A 206 4.68 -6.53 5.43
CA ILE A 206 4.72 -7.67 4.49
C ILE A 206 4.93 -8.97 5.27
N PHE A 207 5.87 -8.97 6.21
CA PHE A 207 6.14 -10.12 7.08
C PHE A 207 4.87 -10.56 7.81
N GLY A 208 4.21 -9.67 8.56
CA GLY A 208 3.04 -10.07 9.33
C GLY A 208 1.85 -10.49 8.46
N PHE A 209 1.64 -9.85 7.31
CA PHE A 209 0.59 -10.28 6.37
C PHE A 209 0.85 -11.68 5.81
N VAL A 210 2.03 -11.89 5.21
CA VAL A 210 2.37 -13.12 4.48
C VAL A 210 2.50 -14.30 5.43
N PHE A 211 3.22 -14.13 6.55
CA PHE A 211 3.42 -15.23 7.48
C PHE A 211 2.12 -15.61 8.18
N THR A 212 1.29 -14.65 8.61
CA THR A 212 0.02 -15.00 9.27
C THR A 212 -0.88 -15.82 8.36
N VAL A 213 -1.05 -15.43 7.09
CA VAL A 213 -1.87 -16.21 6.15
C VAL A 213 -1.23 -17.56 5.84
N GLY A 214 0.06 -17.56 5.48
CA GLY A 214 0.77 -18.78 5.08
C GLY A 214 0.84 -19.81 6.21
N GLU A 215 1.20 -19.38 7.41
CA GLU A 215 1.27 -20.22 8.60
C GLU A 215 -0.11 -20.74 9.00
N SER A 216 -1.16 -19.90 8.96
CA SER A 216 -2.49 -20.34 9.35
C SER A 216 -2.99 -21.46 8.44
N TYR A 217 -2.85 -21.31 7.12
CA TYR A 217 -3.20 -22.36 6.16
C TYR A 217 -2.33 -23.62 6.32
N LEU A 218 -1.04 -23.44 6.60
CA LEU A 218 -0.13 -24.56 6.87
C LEU A 218 -0.55 -25.33 8.13
N TYR A 219 -0.80 -24.65 9.25
CA TYR A 219 -1.18 -25.28 10.51
C TYR A 219 -2.55 -25.94 10.43
N MET A 220 -3.53 -25.33 9.74
CA MET A 220 -4.83 -25.98 9.46
C MET A 220 -4.64 -27.31 8.75
N ARG A 221 -3.73 -27.36 7.75
CA ARG A 221 -3.40 -28.58 7.02
C ARG A 221 -2.66 -29.60 7.88
N LEU A 222 -1.66 -29.16 8.65
CA LEU A 222 -0.83 -30.04 9.48
C LEU A 222 -1.63 -30.67 10.63
N PHE A 223 -2.45 -29.87 11.32
CA PHE A 223 -3.27 -30.33 12.44
C PHE A 223 -4.63 -30.89 12.05
N LYS A 224 -4.94 -30.94 10.74
CA LYS A 224 -6.24 -31.39 10.20
C LYS A 224 -7.42 -30.62 10.82
N MET A 225 -7.21 -29.33 11.09
CA MET A 225 -8.21 -28.43 11.65
C MET A 225 -8.92 -27.70 10.51
N SER A 226 -10.20 -28.01 10.28
CA SER A 226 -11.02 -27.34 9.28
C SER A 226 -11.67 -26.07 9.82
N VAL A 227 -11.65 -25.01 9.02
CA VAL A 227 -12.41 -23.78 9.25
C VAL A 227 -13.20 -23.48 7.98
N PRO A 228 -14.54 -23.64 7.98
CA PRO A 228 -15.36 -23.39 6.80
C PRO A 228 -15.41 -21.89 6.47
N GLY A 229 -15.60 -21.57 5.18
CA GLY A 229 -15.84 -20.20 4.74
C GLY A 229 -14.62 -19.27 4.68
N LEU A 230 -13.40 -19.81 4.83
CA LEU A 230 -12.19 -19.01 4.63
C LEU A 230 -11.97 -18.61 3.18
N VAL A 231 -11.49 -17.38 3.00
CA VAL A 231 -11.08 -16.86 1.69
C VAL A 231 -9.85 -17.62 1.19
N PRO A 232 -9.87 -18.21 -0.02
CA PRO A 232 -8.79 -19.05 -0.52
C PRO A 232 -7.41 -18.41 -0.39
N LEU A 233 -6.38 -19.23 -0.11
CA LEU A 233 -5.00 -18.78 0.09
C LEU A 233 -4.50 -17.85 -1.02
N ALA A 234 -4.77 -18.21 -2.29
CA ALA A 234 -4.36 -17.41 -3.44
C ALA A 234 -5.03 -16.02 -3.46
N GLU A 235 -6.33 -15.95 -3.14
CA GLU A 235 -7.05 -14.68 -3.07
C GLU A 235 -6.56 -13.82 -1.90
N CYS A 236 -6.29 -14.42 -0.73
CA CYS A 236 -5.65 -13.72 0.38
C CYS A 236 -4.32 -13.06 -0.05
N PHE A 237 -3.47 -13.76 -0.80
CA PHE A 237 -2.21 -13.19 -1.29
C PHE A 237 -2.41 -12.07 -2.30
N TRP A 238 -3.40 -12.16 -3.19
CA TRP A 238 -3.75 -11.07 -4.10
C TRP A 238 -4.20 -9.81 -3.34
N ILE A 239 -5.08 -9.97 -2.34
CA ILE A 239 -5.55 -8.87 -1.49
C ILE A 239 -4.40 -8.25 -0.69
N ILE A 240 -3.52 -9.07 -0.11
CA ILE A 240 -2.32 -8.59 0.60
C ILE A 240 -1.40 -7.84 -0.36
N PHE A 241 -1.18 -8.38 -1.57
CA PHE A 241 -0.35 -7.74 -2.57
C PHE A 241 -0.90 -6.37 -2.95
N ALA A 242 -2.23 -6.26 -3.12
CA ALA A 242 -2.91 -4.99 -3.35
C ALA A 242 -2.68 -3.96 -2.22
N LEU A 243 -2.69 -4.39 -0.95
CA LEU A 243 -2.42 -3.51 0.19
C LEU A 243 -0.98 -2.98 0.20
N VAL A 244 0.00 -3.82 -0.12
CA VAL A 244 1.43 -3.45 0.02
C VAL A 244 2.05 -2.87 -1.25
N ALA A 245 1.47 -3.10 -2.43
CA ALA A 245 2.05 -2.69 -3.72
C ALA A 245 2.32 -1.19 -3.80
N CYS A 246 1.33 -0.34 -3.50
CA CYS A 246 1.50 1.12 -3.59
C CYS A 246 2.53 1.65 -2.57
N PRO A 247 2.50 1.26 -1.28
CA PRO A 247 3.57 1.59 -0.33
C PRO A 247 4.98 1.19 -0.79
N ILE A 248 5.14 0.01 -1.42
CA ILE A 248 6.42 -0.45 -1.97
C ILE A 248 6.87 0.48 -3.10
N VAL A 249 6.01 0.73 -4.09
CA VAL A 249 6.33 1.59 -5.24
C VAL A 249 6.70 3.00 -4.79
N LEU A 250 5.92 3.61 -3.90
CA LEU A 250 6.23 4.93 -3.33
C LEU A 250 7.55 4.91 -2.54
N GLY A 251 7.82 3.84 -1.79
CA GLY A 251 9.07 3.64 -1.09
C GLY A 251 10.27 3.61 -2.03
N ILE A 252 10.17 2.86 -3.13
CA ILE A 252 11.21 2.77 -4.17
C ILE A 252 11.42 4.13 -4.83
N CYS A 253 10.36 4.80 -5.29
CA CYS A 253 10.44 6.13 -5.92
C CYS A 253 11.07 7.16 -4.97
N GLY A 254 10.76 7.10 -3.68
CA GLY A 254 11.38 7.96 -2.66
C GLY A 254 12.87 7.69 -2.45
N LEU A 255 13.33 6.45 -2.59
CA LEU A 255 14.76 6.11 -2.49
C LEU A 255 15.58 6.63 -3.68
N LEU A 256 14.96 6.80 -4.85
CA LEU A 256 15.64 7.33 -6.03
C LEU A 256 16.08 8.80 -5.86
N GLU A 257 15.44 9.55 -4.96
CA GLU A 257 15.89 10.90 -4.59
C GLU A 257 17.30 10.87 -4.02
N LYS A 258 17.59 9.90 -3.14
CA LYS A 258 18.92 9.73 -2.54
C LYS A 258 19.99 9.32 -3.55
N ARG A 259 19.58 8.82 -4.72
CA ARG A 259 20.47 8.46 -5.84
C ARG A 259 20.64 9.61 -6.84
N GLY A 260 20.08 10.79 -6.58
CA GLY A 260 20.19 11.96 -7.46
C GLY A 260 19.36 11.89 -8.74
N ILE A 261 18.37 10.97 -8.81
CA ILE A 261 17.47 10.89 -9.96
C ILE A 261 16.53 12.11 -9.97
N GLU A 262 16.35 12.75 -11.13
CA GLU A 262 15.51 13.94 -11.30
C GLU A 262 14.05 13.71 -10.88
N SER A 263 13.43 14.74 -10.28
CA SER A 263 12.04 14.69 -9.76
C SER A 263 11.03 14.19 -10.78
N VAL A 264 11.12 14.68 -12.02
CA VAL A 264 10.19 14.32 -13.10
C VAL A 264 10.29 12.85 -13.46
N ILE A 265 11.50 12.28 -13.51
CA ILE A 265 11.72 10.86 -13.80
C ILE A 265 11.12 10.00 -12.67
N ARG A 266 11.35 10.37 -11.41
CA ARG A 266 10.80 9.62 -10.26
C ARG A 266 9.26 9.60 -10.28
N ALA A 267 8.64 10.76 -10.54
CA ALA A 267 7.20 10.89 -10.63
C ALA A 267 6.61 10.08 -11.80
N LYS A 268 7.25 10.10 -12.97
CA LYS A 268 6.78 9.31 -14.11
C LYS A 268 7.01 7.80 -13.94
N LEU A 269 8.07 7.40 -13.25
CA LEU A 269 8.27 6.00 -12.86
C LEU A 269 7.16 5.52 -11.91
N PHE A 270 6.72 6.36 -10.96
CA PHE A 270 5.57 6.02 -10.11
C PHE A 270 4.32 5.75 -10.94
N HIS A 271 3.98 6.66 -11.88
CA HIS A 271 2.81 6.48 -12.75
C HIS A 271 2.94 5.22 -13.62
N LEU A 272 4.12 4.98 -14.21
CA LEU A 272 4.40 3.78 -15.00
C LEU A 272 4.11 2.51 -14.19
N LEU A 273 4.68 2.40 -12.98
CA LEU A 273 4.50 1.25 -12.11
C LEU A 273 3.05 1.12 -11.61
N ALA A 274 2.37 2.24 -11.37
CA ALA A 274 0.96 2.23 -10.96
C ALA A 274 0.04 1.72 -12.08
N PHE A 275 0.20 2.19 -13.32
CA PHE A 275 -0.60 1.74 -14.45
C PHE A 275 -0.29 0.29 -14.84
N ILE A 276 0.98 -0.13 -14.86
CA ILE A 276 1.35 -1.53 -15.10
C ILE A 276 0.80 -2.43 -13.99
N GLY A 277 0.93 -2.01 -12.73
CA GLY A 277 0.37 -2.72 -11.59
C GLY A 277 -1.15 -2.88 -11.72
N PHE A 278 -1.86 -1.80 -12.03
CA PHE A 278 -3.30 -1.85 -12.28
C PHE A 278 -3.66 -2.82 -13.42
N ALA A 279 -2.99 -2.73 -14.58
CA ALA A 279 -3.24 -3.63 -15.70
C ALA A 279 -3.01 -5.10 -15.33
N ALA A 280 -1.96 -5.40 -14.56
CA ALA A 280 -1.68 -6.76 -14.08
C ALA A 280 -2.77 -7.26 -13.12
N PHE A 281 -3.22 -6.45 -12.16
CA PHE A 281 -4.31 -6.82 -11.25
C PHE A 281 -5.64 -6.96 -11.98
N TYR A 282 -5.93 -6.09 -12.94
CA TYR A 282 -7.17 -6.13 -13.71
C TYR A 282 -7.26 -7.40 -14.57
N PHE A 283 -6.13 -7.88 -15.08
CA PHE A 283 -6.09 -9.08 -15.93
C PHE A 283 -5.99 -10.39 -15.15
N TYR A 284 -5.10 -10.45 -14.15
CA TYR A 284 -4.77 -11.70 -13.45
C TYR A 284 -5.37 -11.81 -12.04
N GLY A 285 -5.74 -10.67 -11.45
CA GLY A 285 -6.20 -10.59 -10.07
C GLY A 285 -7.70 -10.82 -9.93
N PRO A 286 -8.15 -11.31 -8.76
CA PRO A 286 -9.58 -11.32 -8.43
C PRO A 286 -10.09 -9.88 -8.28
N SER A 287 -11.38 -9.66 -8.60
CA SER A 287 -12.03 -8.34 -8.51
C SER A 287 -11.95 -7.73 -7.11
N SER A 288 -11.97 -8.57 -6.07
CA SER A 288 -11.75 -8.19 -4.67
C SER A 288 -10.39 -7.49 -4.47
N ALA A 289 -9.32 -8.01 -5.07
CA ALA A 289 -7.98 -7.42 -4.97
C ALA A 289 -7.83 -6.14 -5.79
N VAL A 290 -8.48 -6.03 -6.95
CA VAL A 290 -8.49 -4.79 -7.76
C VAL A 290 -9.09 -3.62 -6.96
N LEU A 291 -10.22 -3.85 -6.27
CA LEU A 291 -10.84 -2.84 -5.41
C LEU A 291 -9.89 -2.40 -4.28
N ILE A 292 -9.25 -3.36 -3.61
CA ILE A 292 -8.31 -3.05 -2.52
C ILE A 292 -7.06 -2.32 -3.04
N LEU A 293 -6.60 -2.61 -4.25
CA LEU A 293 -5.48 -1.91 -4.87
C LEU A 293 -5.81 -0.43 -5.06
N ILE A 294 -7.00 -0.13 -5.60
CA ILE A 294 -7.48 1.23 -5.82
C ILE A 294 -7.58 1.98 -4.48
N LEU A 295 -8.21 1.38 -3.47
CA LEU A 295 -8.35 1.99 -2.15
C LEU A 295 -6.99 2.22 -1.47
N SER A 296 -6.09 1.24 -1.51
CA SER A 296 -4.74 1.38 -0.97
C SER A 296 -3.94 2.47 -1.67
N ALA A 297 -4.06 2.59 -2.99
CA ALA A 297 -3.41 3.64 -3.77
C ALA A 297 -3.92 5.04 -3.38
N ILE A 298 -5.24 5.20 -3.26
CA ILE A 298 -5.86 6.46 -2.81
C ILE A 298 -5.32 6.85 -1.43
N VAL A 299 -5.40 5.96 -0.45
CA VAL A 299 -4.95 6.25 0.91
C VAL A 299 -3.45 6.55 0.95
N SER A 300 -2.63 5.80 0.21
CA SER A 300 -1.17 6.01 0.17
C SER A 300 -0.79 7.37 -0.45
N VAL A 301 -1.49 7.79 -1.51
CA VAL A 301 -1.26 9.11 -2.13
C VAL A 301 -1.77 10.25 -1.21
N LEU A 302 -2.91 10.09 -0.56
CA LEU A 302 -3.41 11.07 0.40
C LEU A 302 -2.48 11.23 1.61
N VAL A 303 -1.96 10.12 2.16
CA VAL A 303 -0.93 10.13 3.20
C VAL A 303 0.33 10.84 2.70
N THR A 304 0.71 10.60 1.44
CA THR A 304 1.88 11.26 0.83
C THR A 304 1.72 12.78 0.78
N ILE A 305 0.57 13.27 0.31
CA ILE A 305 0.25 14.71 0.24
C ILE A 305 0.22 15.31 1.64
N PHE A 306 -0.43 14.64 2.60
CA PHE A 306 -0.50 15.08 3.98
C PHE A 306 0.88 15.17 4.64
N ALA A 307 1.75 14.19 4.37
CA ALA A 307 3.09 14.13 4.91
C ALA A 307 3.96 15.30 4.42
N GLY A 308 3.87 15.65 3.14
CA GLY A 308 4.59 16.78 2.55
C GLY A 308 6.06 16.49 2.22
N ASP A 309 6.80 17.54 1.87
CA ASP A 309 8.14 17.51 1.27
C ASP A 309 9.26 16.91 2.13
N THR A 310 9.07 16.83 3.44
CA THR A 310 9.95 16.13 4.39
C THR A 310 9.90 14.61 4.22
N PHE A 311 8.82 14.07 3.67
CA PHE A 311 8.56 12.63 3.60
C PHE A 311 8.99 12.01 2.28
N SER A 312 9.61 10.82 2.34
CA SER A 312 10.24 10.21 1.16
C SER A 312 9.25 9.87 0.04
N TRP A 313 8.01 9.48 0.36
CA TRP A 313 7.01 9.21 -0.68
C TRP A 313 6.68 10.47 -1.47
N TYR A 314 6.58 11.62 -0.78
CA TYR A 314 6.26 12.89 -1.43
C TYR A 314 7.35 13.27 -2.41
N LYS A 315 8.61 13.20 -1.97
CA LYS A 315 9.77 13.45 -2.81
C LYS A 315 9.86 12.51 -4.01
N GLY A 316 9.35 11.28 -3.86
CA GLY A 316 9.29 10.28 -4.93
C GLY A 316 8.32 10.64 -6.06
N ILE A 317 7.23 11.34 -5.74
CA ILE A 317 6.18 11.67 -6.73
C ILE A 317 6.09 13.17 -7.06
N SER A 318 6.75 14.02 -6.28
CA SER A 318 6.79 15.46 -6.50
C SER A 318 7.60 15.82 -7.73
N ARG A 319 7.15 16.82 -8.49
CA ARG A 319 7.75 17.29 -9.74
C ARG A 319 8.46 18.64 -9.60
N GLY A 320 8.16 19.40 -8.55
CA GLY A 320 8.73 20.73 -8.28
C GLY A 320 7.90 21.87 -8.87
N LEU A 321 6.58 21.69 -8.99
CA LEU A 321 5.62 22.66 -9.51
C LEU A 321 5.12 23.59 -8.39
N GLU A 322 4.69 24.80 -8.74
CA GLU A 322 4.13 25.77 -7.78
C GLU A 322 2.89 25.24 -7.04
N ARG A 323 2.02 24.51 -7.75
CA ARG A 323 0.81 23.87 -7.20
C ARG A 323 0.93 22.36 -7.16
N GLU A 324 2.01 21.87 -6.57
CA GLU A 324 2.39 20.44 -6.55
C GLU A 324 1.26 19.52 -6.02
N ASN A 325 0.70 19.82 -4.85
CA ASN A 325 -0.36 18.99 -4.26
C ASN A 325 -1.57 18.84 -5.18
N LEU A 326 -1.97 19.95 -5.83
CA LEU A 326 -3.11 19.93 -6.74
C LEU A 326 -2.80 19.13 -8.02
N SER A 327 -1.57 19.17 -8.51
CA SER A 327 -1.11 18.35 -9.63
C SER A 327 -1.15 16.85 -9.31
N ILE A 328 -0.72 16.46 -8.12
CA ILE A 328 -0.78 15.06 -7.65
C ILE A 328 -2.24 14.60 -7.54
N VAL A 329 -3.11 15.41 -6.93
CA VAL A 329 -4.55 15.10 -6.81
C VAL A 329 -5.21 14.95 -8.17
N LEU A 330 -4.92 15.88 -9.09
CA LEU A 330 -5.50 15.84 -10.45
C LEU A 330 -5.01 14.60 -11.21
N SER A 331 -3.73 14.25 -11.09
CA SER A 331 -3.17 13.03 -11.71
C SER A 331 -3.83 11.76 -11.16
N LEU A 332 -4.05 11.69 -9.84
CA LEU A 332 -4.79 10.59 -9.21
C LEU A 332 -6.23 10.53 -9.72
N ALA A 333 -6.94 11.66 -9.76
CA ALA A 333 -8.32 11.73 -10.22
C ALA A 333 -8.45 11.27 -11.68
N CYS A 334 -7.57 11.74 -12.58
CA CYS A 334 -7.53 11.30 -13.97
C CYS A 334 -7.29 9.78 -14.10
N GLY A 335 -6.37 9.23 -13.32
CA GLY A 335 -6.13 7.77 -13.30
C GLY A 335 -7.34 6.98 -12.80
N LEU A 336 -8.02 7.44 -11.75
CA LEU A 336 -9.22 6.80 -11.22
C LEU A 336 -10.40 6.87 -12.20
N ILE A 337 -10.60 8.01 -12.86
CA ILE A 337 -11.61 8.16 -13.90
C ILE A 337 -11.30 7.22 -15.06
N TRP A 338 -10.04 7.13 -15.48
CA TRP A 338 -9.64 6.17 -16.51
C TRP A 338 -9.96 4.73 -16.10
N ILE A 339 -9.57 4.31 -14.89
CA ILE A 339 -9.84 2.97 -14.36
C ILE A 339 -11.35 2.68 -14.39
N TYR A 340 -12.18 3.60 -13.89
CA TYR A 340 -13.64 3.46 -13.92
C TYR A 340 -14.16 3.30 -15.34
N VAL A 341 -13.70 4.15 -16.27
CA VAL A 341 -14.15 4.10 -17.66
C VAL A 341 -13.70 2.80 -18.34
N ALA A 342 -12.45 2.40 -18.15
CA ALA A 342 -11.85 1.18 -18.66
C ALA A 342 -12.62 -0.08 -18.24
N MET A 343 -13.04 -0.14 -16.98
CA MET A 343 -13.76 -1.30 -16.42
C MET A 343 -15.22 -1.40 -16.87
N ASN A 344 -15.87 -0.28 -17.21
CA ASN A 344 -17.31 -0.26 -17.48
C ASN A 344 -17.67 -0.14 -18.96
N TYR A 345 -16.80 0.46 -19.79
CA TYR A 345 -17.15 0.82 -21.17
C TYR A 345 -16.26 0.18 -22.23
N PHE A 346 -15.16 -0.47 -21.84
CA PHE A 346 -14.23 -1.07 -22.79
C PHE A 346 -14.01 -2.55 -22.49
N ASN A 347 -13.71 -3.32 -23.55
CA ASN A 347 -13.26 -4.69 -23.37
C ASN A 347 -11.88 -4.71 -22.67
N ILE A 348 -11.56 -5.84 -22.04
CA ILE A 348 -10.36 -5.97 -21.22
C ILE A 348 -9.06 -5.77 -22.02
N GLU A 349 -9.01 -6.23 -23.27
CA GLU A 349 -7.83 -6.15 -24.13
C GLU A 349 -7.51 -4.69 -24.51
N SER A 350 -8.49 -3.96 -25.06
CA SER A 350 -8.37 -2.55 -25.42
C SER A 350 -8.03 -1.70 -24.19
N ALA A 351 -8.66 -1.97 -23.04
CA ALA A 351 -8.38 -1.27 -21.79
C ALA A 351 -6.92 -1.48 -21.32
N ILE A 352 -6.41 -2.70 -21.40
CA ILE A 352 -5.03 -3.02 -21.01
C ILE A 352 -4.03 -2.37 -21.97
N ILE A 353 -4.23 -2.53 -23.29
CA ILE A 353 -3.33 -1.96 -24.29
C ILE A 353 -3.28 -0.43 -24.12
N ALA A 354 -4.43 0.23 -23.98
CA ALA A 354 -4.50 1.67 -23.75
C ALA A 354 -3.79 2.10 -22.44
N THR A 355 -3.96 1.31 -21.37
CA THR A 355 -3.28 1.55 -20.07
C THR A 355 -1.76 1.43 -20.20
N ILE A 356 -1.27 0.43 -20.94
CA ILE A 356 0.17 0.24 -21.19
C ILE A 356 0.71 1.39 -22.04
N ILE A 357 0.00 1.82 -23.09
CA ILE A 357 0.40 2.93 -23.95
C ILE A 357 0.58 4.20 -23.11
N VAL A 358 -0.42 4.63 -22.33
CA VAL A 358 -0.29 5.87 -21.54
C VAL A 358 0.84 5.79 -20.51
N ALA A 359 1.05 4.62 -19.91
CA ALA A 359 2.10 4.40 -18.93
C ALA A 359 3.49 4.61 -19.54
N PHE A 360 3.77 3.98 -20.69
CA PHE A 360 5.07 4.07 -21.35
C PHE A 360 5.29 5.41 -22.05
N VAL A 361 4.26 5.97 -22.70
CA VAL A 361 4.34 7.30 -23.32
C VAL A 361 4.71 8.34 -22.26
N GLY A 362 4.01 8.37 -21.12
CA GLY A 362 4.33 9.28 -20.02
C GLY A 362 5.72 9.06 -19.43
N ALA A 363 6.17 7.81 -19.35
CA ALA A 363 7.47 7.45 -18.79
C ALA A 363 8.68 7.80 -19.66
N ILE A 364 8.49 7.90 -20.98
CA ILE A 364 9.60 8.10 -21.94
C ILE A 364 9.54 9.49 -22.56
N ALA A 365 8.37 9.95 -23.00
CA ALA A 365 8.22 11.20 -23.76
C ALA A 365 8.66 12.42 -22.94
N GLU A 366 8.31 12.47 -21.66
CA GLU A 366 8.62 13.63 -20.83
C GLU A 366 10.10 13.73 -20.41
N PRO A 367 10.79 12.64 -20.00
CA PRO A 367 12.24 12.69 -19.85
C PRO A 367 13.00 13.08 -21.12
N VAL A 368 12.50 12.66 -22.29
CA VAL A 368 13.08 13.09 -23.58
C VAL A 368 12.87 14.58 -23.82
N ALA A 369 11.67 15.12 -23.54
CA ALA A 369 11.41 16.56 -23.63
C ALA A 369 12.38 17.39 -22.76
N ILE A 370 12.71 16.90 -21.57
CA ILE A 370 13.59 17.62 -20.65
C ILE A 370 15.04 17.61 -21.15
N LYS A 371 15.52 16.45 -21.58
CA LYS A 371 16.95 16.24 -21.87
C LYS A 371 17.34 16.58 -23.31
N TYR A 372 16.43 16.42 -24.26
CA TYR A 372 16.75 16.44 -25.69
C TYR A 372 15.88 17.39 -26.54
N ALA A 373 14.89 18.08 -25.96
CA ALA A 373 14.03 18.97 -26.75
C ALA A 373 14.78 20.15 -27.37
N ARG A 374 14.76 20.24 -28.70
CA ARG A 374 15.25 21.38 -29.46
C ARG A 374 14.11 22.29 -29.89
N TYR A 375 12.94 21.72 -30.19
CA TYR A 375 11.79 22.48 -30.71
C TYR A 375 10.66 22.49 -29.70
N LYS A 376 10.56 23.59 -28.94
CA LYS A 376 9.55 23.78 -27.90
C LYS A 376 8.42 24.68 -28.37
N PHE A 377 7.21 24.37 -27.95
CA PHE A 377 6.02 25.20 -28.20
C PHE A 377 5.21 25.40 -26.91
N PRO A 378 4.54 26.55 -26.76
CA PRO A 378 3.82 26.88 -25.54
C PRO A 378 2.59 25.99 -25.37
N MET A 379 2.32 25.61 -24.12
CA MET A 379 1.16 24.82 -23.75
C MET A 379 0.50 25.37 -22.50
N LYS A 380 -0.82 25.60 -22.58
CA LYS A 380 -1.60 26.09 -21.45
C LYS A 380 -1.78 25.00 -20.39
N SER A 381 -1.43 25.32 -19.15
CA SER A 381 -1.67 24.43 -18.00
C SER A 381 -3.03 24.75 -17.39
N LEU A 382 -3.74 23.71 -16.92
CA LEU A 382 -4.95 23.89 -16.12
C LEU A 382 -4.68 24.51 -14.75
N LEU A 383 -3.43 24.44 -14.28
CA LEU A 383 -3.01 24.90 -12.96
C LEU A 383 -2.43 26.32 -12.99
N GLY A 384 -2.46 26.98 -14.15
CA GLY A 384 -2.05 28.38 -14.33
C GLY A 384 -0.56 28.59 -14.55
N ASN A 385 0.23 27.52 -14.67
CA ASN A 385 1.67 27.62 -14.94
C ASN A 385 1.95 27.10 -16.36
N ASP A 386 1.82 28.00 -17.34
CA ASP A 386 1.98 27.67 -18.76
C ASP A 386 3.37 27.06 -19.00
N GLY A 387 3.36 25.87 -19.57
CA GLY A 387 4.56 25.07 -19.80
C GLY A 387 4.94 25.06 -21.28
N ASN A 388 5.99 24.30 -21.59
CA ASN A 388 6.34 23.98 -22.96
C ASN A 388 6.19 22.47 -23.20
N LYS A 389 5.72 22.12 -24.40
CA LYS A 389 5.86 20.78 -24.98
C LYS A 389 6.92 20.81 -26.07
N SER A 390 7.29 19.64 -26.58
CA SER A 390 8.36 19.51 -27.58
C SER A 390 7.96 18.59 -28.71
N ILE A 391 8.41 18.90 -29.93
CA ILE A 391 8.17 18.01 -31.09
C ILE A 391 8.79 16.64 -30.81
N GLU A 392 9.95 16.60 -30.16
CA GLU A 392 10.64 15.36 -29.80
C GLU A 392 9.81 14.47 -28.86
N SER A 393 9.07 15.04 -27.89
CA SER A 393 8.18 14.24 -27.02
C SER A 393 6.98 13.68 -27.77
N SER A 394 6.38 14.46 -28.67
CA SER A 394 5.26 14.00 -29.49
C SER A 394 5.68 12.88 -30.44
N VAL A 395 6.86 12.99 -31.06
CA VAL A 395 7.44 11.93 -31.92
C VAL A 395 7.76 10.67 -31.10
N VAL A 396 8.28 10.81 -29.88
CA VAL A 396 8.48 9.66 -28.99
C VAL A 396 7.15 9.01 -28.63
N ALA A 397 6.11 9.80 -28.33
CA ALA A 397 4.78 9.28 -28.03
C ALA A 397 4.22 8.45 -29.21
N LEU A 398 4.38 8.92 -30.45
CA LEU A 398 4.07 8.18 -31.68
C LEU A 398 4.82 6.84 -31.73
N ILE A 399 6.15 6.86 -31.64
CA ILE A 399 7.00 5.67 -31.80
C ILE A 399 6.70 4.64 -30.70
N VAL A 400 6.61 5.06 -29.45
CA VAL A 400 6.33 4.17 -28.31
C VAL A 400 4.96 3.50 -28.48
N THR A 401 3.95 4.27 -28.89
CA THR A 401 2.60 3.75 -29.15
C THR A 401 2.61 2.73 -30.28
N MET A 402 3.31 3.03 -31.39
CA MET A 402 3.44 2.12 -32.52
C MET A 402 4.12 0.81 -32.13
N ILE A 403 5.22 0.86 -31.37
CA ILE A 403 5.93 -0.35 -30.93
C ILE A 403 5.03 -1.22 -30.06
N ILE A 404 4.36 -0.63 -29.06
CA ILE A 404 3.45 -1.37 -28.18
C ILE A 404 2.34 -2.01 -28.99
N LEU A 405 1.68 -1.26 -29.88
CA LEU A 405 0.59 -1.78 -30.68
C LEU A 405 1.03 -2.86 -31.66
N LEU A 406 2.22 -2.76 -32.23
CA LEU A 406 2.75 -3.79 -33.12
C LEU A 406 2.95 -5.11 -32.36
N LEU A 407 3.42 -5.03 -31.09
CA LEU A 407 3.59 -6.22 -30.24
C LEU A 407 2.26 -6.90 -29.91
N PHE A 408 1.19 -6.14 -29.69
CA PHE A 408 -0.13 -6.70 -29.31
C PHE A 408 -1.00 -7.08 -30.51
N THR A 409 -0.98 -6.29 -31.58
CA THR A 409 -1.94 -6.42 -32.70
C THR A 409 -1.33 -7.01 -33.97
N GLN A 410 0.01 -6.98 -34.09
CA GLN A 410 0.74 -7.31 -35.32
C GLN A 410 0.27 -6.53 -36.57
N ASN A 411 -0.48 -5.45 -36.38
CA ASN A 411 -1.08 -4.67 -37.46
C ASN A 411 -0.43 -3.28 -37.55
N VAL A 412 0.33 -3.07 -38.63
CA VAL A 412 1.06 -1.82 -38.86
C VAL A 412 0.10 -0.63 -39.06
N PHE A 413 -1.03 -0.84 -39.75
CA PHE A 413 -1.99 0.24 -40.02
C PHE A 413 -2.63 0.75 -38.73
N VAL A 414 -3.10 -0.16 -37.87
CA VAL A 414 -3.66 0.18 -36.55
C VAL A 414 -2.61 0.90 -35.70
N SER A 415 -1.38 0.39 -35.70
CA SER A 415 -0.27 0.98 -34.95
C SER A 415 0.03 2.43 -35.37
N ILE A 416 0.06 2.71 -36.68
CA ILE A 416 0.27 4.06 -37.22
C ILE A 416 -0.91 4.97 -36.88
N ALA A 417 -2.14 4.51 -37.10
CA ALA A 417 -3.34 5.31 -36.88
C ALA A 417 -3.47 5.76 -35.42
N VAL A 418 -3.35 4.84 -34.48
CA VAL A 418 -3.41 5.15 -33.04
C VAL A 418 -2.18 5.93 -32.61
N GLY A 419 -1.00 5.62 -33.13
CA GLY A 419 0.22 6.37 -32.85
C GLY A 419 0.11 7.86 -33.23
N LEU A 420 -0.43 8.16 -34.41
CA LEU A 420 -0.67 9.53 -34.87
C LEU A 420 -1.69 10.25 -33.99
N LEU A 421 -2.76 9.54 -33.57
CA LEU A 421 -3.72 10.09 -32.61
C LEU A 421 -3.03 10.45 -31.29
N VAL A 422 -2.24 9.55 -30.71
CA VAL A 422 -1.54 9.79 -29.44
C VAL A 422 -0.57 10.97 -29.57
N CYS A 423 0.14 11.08 -30.70
CA CYS A 423 0.98 12.23 -31.02
C CYS A 423 0.21 13.54 -31.02
N LEU A 424 -0.96 13.58 -31.67
CA LEU A 424 -1.84 14.76 -31.69
C LEU A 424 -2.36 15.11 -30.30
N ILE A 425 -2.81 14.11 -29.54
CA ILE A 425 -3.30 14.30 -28.17
C ILE A 425 -2.18 14.82 -27.27
N GLU A 426 -0.98 14.22 -27.33
CA GLU A 426 0.18 14.71 -26.60
C GLU A 426 0.56 16.12 -27.06
N THR A 427 0.30 16.53 -28.30
CA THR A 427 0.57 17.91 -28.73
C THR A 427 -0.40 18.93 -28.09
N PHE A 428 -1.70 18.62 -28.05
CA PHE A 428 -2.74 19.61 -27.75
C PHE A 428 -3.38 19.51 -26.37
N VAL A 429 -3.26 18.38 -25.66
CA VAL A 429 -3.93 18.16 -24.37
C VAL A 429 -3.04 18.60 -23.20
N PRO A 430 -3.57 19.31 -22.20
CA PRO A 430 -2.80 19.72 -21.02
C PRO A 430 -2.14 18.51 -20.34
N LYS A 431 -0.92 18.68 -19.82
CA LYS A 431 -0.15 17.59 -19.21
C LYS A 431 -0.89 16.90 -18.07
N GLU A 432 -1.76 17.62 -17.39
CA GLU A 432 -2.54 17.13 -16.27
C GLU A 432 -3.67 16.17 -16.69
N LEU A 433 -4.14 16.25 -17.95
CA LEU A 433 -5.22 15.43 -18.48
C LEU A 433 -4.74 14.24 -19.32
N GLU A 434 -3.44 14.16 -19.64
CA GLU A 434 -2.86 13.10 -20.48
C GLU A 434 -3.17 11.70 -19.95
N ASN A 435 -3.10 11.51 -18.63
CA ASN A 435 -3.38 10.24 -17.94
C ASN A 435 -4.83 9.75 -18.11
N LEU A 436 -5.73 10.60 -18.61
CA LEU A 436 -7.12 10.27 -18.90
C LEU A 436 -7.40 10.26 -20.41
N VAL A 437 -7.02 11.32 -21.12
CA VAL A 437 -7.43 11.51 -22.52
C VAL A 437 -6.72 10.54 -23.47
N ILE A 438 -5.41 10.31 -23.28
CA ILE A 438 -4.64 9.36 -24.10
C ILE A 438 -5.26 7.96 -24.04
N PRO A 439 -5.44 7.34 -22.85
CA PRO A 439 -5.92 5.97 -22.81
C PRO A 439 -7.39 5.84 -23.24
N VAL A 440 -8.25 6.83 -22.94
CA VAL A 440 -9.64 6.83 -23.45
C VAL A 440 -9.66 6.84 -24.98
N ALA A 441 -8.92 7.75 -25.62
CA ALA A 441 -8.89 7.83 -27.06
C ALA A 441 -8.29 6.57 -27.71
N CYS A 442 -7.23 6.02 -27.12
CA CYS A 442 -6.65 4.74 -27.56
C CYS A 442 -7.68 3.61 -27.49
N ALA A 443 -8.38 3.45 -26.37
CA ALA A 443 -9.33 2.36 -26.18
C ALA A 443 -10.55 2.47 -27.10
N ILE A 444 -11.04 3.69 -27.38
CA ILE A 444 -12.10 3.92 -28.37
C ILE A 444 -11.65 3.41 -29.74
N ILE A 445 -10.49 3.86 -30.24
CA ILE A 445 -10.02 3.47 -31.58
C ILE A 445 -9.72 1.98 -31.63
N LEU A 446 -9.09 1.40 -30.60
CA LEU A 446 -8.84 -0.04 -30.54
C LEU A 446 -10.14 -0.84 -30.54
N GLY A 447 -11.18 -0.36 -29.85
CA GLY A 447 -12.51 -0.97 -29.89
C GLY A 447 -13.11 -1.02 -31.30
N PHE A 448 -12.88 0.02 -32.12
CA PHE A 448 -13.32 0.02 -33.52
C PHE A 448 -12.41 -0.81 -34.44
N LEU A 449 -11.09 -0.79 -34.24
CA LEU A 449 -10.13 -1.38 -35.18
C LEU A 449 -9.76 -2.85 -34.90
N LEU A 450 -10.08 -3.38 -33.72
CA LEU A 450 -9.85 -4.80 -33.39
C LEU A 450 -11.09 -5.67 -33.62
N HIS A 451 -12.28 -5.07 -33.75
CA HIS A 451 -13.55 -5.77 -33.94
C HIS A 451 -14.09 -5.70 -35.38
N TYR A 452 -13.33 -5.09 -36.29
CA TYR A 452 -13.52 -5.09 -37.74
C TYR A 452 -12.21 -5.47 -38.41
#